data_AF-A0A972N0C8-F1
#
_entry.id   AF-A0A972N0C8-F1
#
_cell.length_a   1.000
_cell.length_b   1.000
_cell.length_c   1.000
_cell.angle_alpha   90.00
_cell.angle_beta   90.00
_cell.angle_gamma   90.00
#
_symmetry.space_group_name_H-M   'P 1'
#
loop_
_entity.id
_entity.type
_entity.pdbx_description
1 polymer ?
#
loop_
_entity_poly.entity_id
_entity_poly.type
_entity_poly.pdbx_seq_one_letter_code
_entity_poly.pdbx_strand_id
1 'polypeptide(L)'
;MKDKDILDLWIDTTGYEEDWRTLIEEIIDEIYTIAETFKSKQEEEEEDIFFRRETPETLVQNLKDLLQDLEKKINEAKEGELPRSDLMYIFRKAAEYIERAKELVEVWTYDEPDEYYPEEEEEE
;
A
#
# COMPACT_ATOMS: atom_id res chain seq x y z
N MET A 1 9.07 -3.66 26.13
CA MET A 1 7.83 -2.89 25.85
C MET A 1 6.67 -3.88 25.70
N LYS A 2 5.42 -3.57 26.09
CA LYS A 2 4.28 -4.51 25.90
C LYS A 2 3.55 -4.24 24.58
N ASP A 3 2.78 -5.22 24.08
CA ASP A 3 2.00 -5.08 22.83
C ASP A 3 1.11 -3.84 22.82
N LYS A 4 0.40 -3.58 23.93
CA LYS A 4 -0.42 -2.38 24.07
C LYS A 4 0.40 -1.09 23.93
N ASP A 5 1.59 -1.02 24.54
CA ASP A 5 2.44 0.17 24.46
C ASP A 5 2.94 0.41 23.03
N ILE A 6 3.12 -0.67 22.24
CA ILE A 6 3.52 -0.61 20.84
C ILE A 6 2.35 -0.09 19.98
N LEU A 7 1.14 -0.61 20.21
CA LEU A 7 -0.05 -0.14 19.51
C LEU A 7 -0.37 1.32 19.85
N ASP A 8 -0.33 1.69 21.12
CA ASP A 8 -0.53 3.09 21.54
C ASP A 8 0.54 4.00 20.89
N LEU A 9 1.79 3.54 20.80
CA LEU A 9 2.86 4.29 20.11
C LEU A 9 2.60 4.43 18.61
N TRP A 10 2.10 3.38 17.96
CA TRP A 10 1.71 3.41 16.55
C TRP A 10 0.62 4.45 16.32
N ILE A 11 -0.46 4.41 17.09
CA ILE A 11 -1.58 5.36 16.99
C ILE A 11 -1.08 6.78 17.25
N ASP A 12 -0.33 7.01 18.32
CA ASP A 12 0.19 8.34 18.68
C ASP A 12 1.13 8.93 17.61
N THR A 13 1.88 8.06 16.93
CA THR A 13 2.90 8.49 15.95
C THR A 13 2.29 8.74 14.57
N THR A 14 1.33 7.92 14.19
CA THR A 14 0.83 7.84 12.81
C THR A 14 -0.58 8.39 12.63
N GLY A 15 -1.37 8.42 13.70
CA GLY A 15 -2.78 8.79 13.68
C GLY A 15 -3.72 7.68 13.19
N TYR A 16 -3.20 6.51 12.78
CA TYR A 16 -4.03 5.36 12.43
C TYR A 16 -4.58 4.68 13.68
N GLU A 17 -5.90 4.46 13.73
CA GLU A 17 -6.54 3.71 14.82
C GLU A 17 -6.31 2.20 14.71
N GLU A 18 -6.18 1.71 13.47
CA GLU A 18 -5.90 0.32 13.14
C GLU A 18 -4.41 0.03 13.21
N ASP A 19 -4.04 -1.20 13.58
CA ASP A 19 -2.64 -1.59 13.64
C ASP A 19 -2.03 -1.76 12.24
N TRP A 20 -0.70 -1.61 12.17
CA TRP A 20 0.05 -1.64 10.93
C TRP A 20 -0.14 -2.95 10.14
N ARG A 21 -0.39 -4.08 10.82
CA ARG A 21 -0.55 -5.37 10.13
C ARG A 21 -1.87 -5.41 9.41
N THR A 22 -2.97 -5.07 10.10
CA THR A 22 -4.29 -4.99 9.47
C THR A 22 -4.27 -4.05 8.27
N LEU A 23 -3.72 -2.85 8.43
CA LEU A 23 -3.63 -1.89 7.32
C LEU A 23 -2.85 -2.42 6.11
N ILE A 24 -1.72 -3.11 6.34
CA ILE A 24 -0.92 -3.68 5.24
C ILE A 24 -1.65 -4.85 4.58
N GLU A 25 -2.27 -5.73 5.36
CA GLU A 25 -3.01 -6.89 4.85
C GLU A 25 -4.21 -6.46 4.00
N GLU A 26 -4.96 -5.43 4.42
CA GLU A 26 -6.06 -4.86 3.65
C GLU A 26 -5.61 -4.30 2.29
N ILE A 27 -4.52 -3.53 2.27
CA ILE A 27 -3.96 -3.00 1.01
C ILE A 27 -3.54 -4.14 0.08
N ILE A 28 -2.93 -5.20 0.61
CA ILE A 28 -2.53 -6.36 -0.19
C ILE A 28 -3.76 -7.05 -0.80
N ASP A 29 -4.83 -7.22 -0.02
CA ASP A 29 -6.08 -7.83 -0.48
C ASP A 29 -6.76 -6.97 -1.57
N GLU A 30 -6.73 -5.65 -1.43
CA GLU A 30 -7.19 -4.72 -2.48
C GLU A 30 -6.36 -4.86 -3.75
N ILE A 31 -5.02 -4.90 -3.63
CA ILE A 31 -4.14 -5.09 -4.80
C ILE A 31 -4.42 -6.42 -5.49
N TYR A 32 -4.67 -7.50 -4.75
CA TYR A 32 -5.05 -8.78 -5.35
C TYR A 32 -6.38 -8.72 -6.09
N THR A 33 -7.37 -8.04 -5.53
CA THR A 33 -8.69 -7.83 -6.17
C THR A 33 -8.53 -7.05 -7.49
N ILE A 34 -7.69 -6.02 -7.48
CA ILE A 34 -7.35 -5.22 -8.66
C ILE A 34 -6.64 -6.10 -9.70
N ALA A 35 -5.63 -6.86 -9.29
CA ALA A 35 -4.87 -7.73 -10.19
C ALA A 35 -5.75 -8.84 -10.82
N GLU A 36 -6.73 -9.38 -10.09
CA GLU A 36 -7.73 -10.32 -10.65
C GLU A 36 -8.64 -9.64 -11.67
N THR A 37 -9.01 -8.38 -11.43
CA THR A 37 -9.79 -7.56 -12.37
C THR A 37 -9.00 -7.27 -13.65
N PHE A 38 -7.71 -6.92 -13.52
CA PHE A 38 -6.81 -6.73 -14.67
C PHE A 38 -6.59 -8.02 -15.46
N LYS A 39 -6.37 -9.17 -14.80
CA LYS A 39 -6.24 -10.47 -15.48
C LYS A 39 -7.49 -10.89 -16.22
N SER A 40 -8.67 -10.49 -15.75
CA SER A 40 -9.94 -10.75 -16.43
C SER A 40 -10.17 -9.80 -17.62
N LYS A 41 -9.53 -8.63 -17.65
CA LYS A 41 -9.57 -7.67 -18.77
C LYS A 41 -8.45 -7.88 -19.81
N GLN A 42 -7.33 -8.51 -19.44
CA GLN A 42 -6.17 -8.77 -20.31
C GLN A 42 -6.36 -9.89 -21.34
N GLU A 43 -7.57 -10.42 -21.55
CA GLU A 43 -7.85 -11.19 -22.77
C GLU A 43 -7.99 -10.29 -24.03
N GLU A 44 -8.03 -8.95 -23.91
CA GLU A 44 -8.20 -8.07 -25.09
C GLU A 44 -7.05 -7.11 -25.45
N GLU A 45 -6.20 -6.62 -24.55
CA GLU A 45 -5.10 -5.72 -24.94
C GLU A 45 -3.84 -5.95 -24.09
N GLU A 46 -2.95 -6.80 -24.59
CA GLU A 46 -1.55 -6.85 -24.14
C GLU A 46 -0.77 -5.68 -24.74
N GLU A 47 0.18 -5.16 -23.95
CA GLU A 47 1.21 -4.20 -24.33
C GLU A 47 0.79 -2.72 -24.39
N ASP A 48 0.79 -2.01 -23.25
CA ASP A 48 1.49 -0.70 -23.18
C ASP A 48 1.48 0.02 -21.81
N ILE A 49 0.70 -0.41 -20.80
CA ILE A 49 0.51 0.42 -19.59
C ILE A 49 1.66 0.33 -18.55
N PHE A 50 2.58 -0.64 -18.66
CA PHE A 50 3.57 -0.94 -17.59
C PHE A 50 4.93 -0.22 -17.70
N PHE A 51 5.06 0.87 -18.46
CA PHE A 51 6.33 1.58 -18.57
C PHE A 51 6.53 2.59 -17.40
N ARG A 52 7.28 2.16 -16.37
CA ARG A 52 7.94 2.93 -15.27
C ARG A 52 7.17 3.18 -13.95
N ARG A 53 5.99 2.64 -13.74
CA ARG A 53 5.28 2.71 -12.45
C ARG A 53 5.46 1.40 -11.67
N GLU A 54 5.57 1.50 -10.35
CA GLU A 54 5.58 0.37 -9.41
C GLU A 54 4.43 -0.60 -9.77
N THR A 55 4.66 -1.90 -9.91
CA THR A 55 3.61 -2.86 -10.33
C THR A 55 2.82 -3.39 -9.13
N PRO A 56 1.58 -3.89 -9.30
CA PRO A 56 0.83 -4.59 -8.25
C PRO A 56 1.66 -5.66 -7.53
N GLU A 57 2.36 -6.53 -8.27
CA GLU A 57 3.18 -7.59 -7.67
C GLU A 57 4.37 -7.03 -6.89
N THR A 58 5.01 -5.98 -7.42
CA THR A 58 6.15 -5.32 -6.77
C THR A 58 5.70 -4.63 -5.48
N LEU A 59 4.56 -3.94 -5.51
CA LEU A 59 3.99 -3.27 -4.35
C LEU A 59 3.60 -4.28 -3.26
N VAL A 60 2.96 -5.40 -3.63
CA VAL A 60 2.65 -6.49 -2.69
C VAL A 60 3.91 -7.05 -2.04
N GLN A 61 4.97 -7.28 -2.82
CA GLN A 61 6.24 -7.77 -2.27
C GLN A 61 6.85 -6.75 -1.29
N ASN A 62 6.88 -5.47 -1.66
CA ASN A 62 7.41 -4.41 -0.81
C ASN A 62 6.61 -4.26 0.49
N LEU A 63 5.28 -4.39 0.45
CA LEU A 63 4.40 -4.38 1.62
C LEU A 63 4.65 -5.58 2.55
N LYS A 64 4.88 -6.77 1.99
CA LYS A 64 5.27 -7.96 2.76
C LYS A 64 6.62 -7.78 3.43
N ASP A 65 7.59 -7.22 2.72
CA ASP A 65 8.92 -6.94 3.25
C ASP A 65 8.84 -5.89 4.38
N LEU A 66 8.02 -4.84 4.21
CA LEU A 66 7.75 -3.85 5.26
C LEU A 66 7.13 -4.50 6.51
N LEU A 67 6.15 -5.38 6.34
CA LEU A 67 5.52 -6.07 7.46
C LEU A 67 6.54 -6.91 8.24
N GLN A 68 7.40 -7.65 7.55
CA GLN A 68 8.47 -8.44 8.19
C GLN A 68 9.48 -7.55 8.92
N ASP A 69 9.89 -6.42 8.33
CA ASP A 69 10.79 -5.49 9.00
C ASP A 69 10.14 -4.87 10.25
N LEU A 70 8.87 -4.45 10.16
CA LEU A 70 8.12 -3.94 11.31
C LEU A 70 8.02 -4.97 12.44
N GLU A 71 7.65 -6.22 12.14
CA GLU A 71 7.58 -7.30 13.14
C GLU A 71 8.94 -7.50 13.82
N LYS A 72 10.03 -7.48 13.05
CA LYS A 72 11.40 -7.57 13.59
C LYS A 72 11.73 -6.38 14.49
N LYS A 73 11.49 -5.15 14.04
CA LYS A 73 11.80 -3.92 14.79
C LYS A 73 10.99 -3.81 16.08
N ILE A 74 9.73 -4.25 16.05
CA ILE A 74 8.89 -4.33 17.23
C ILE A 74 9.41 -5.35 18.22
N ASN A 75 9.87 -6.51 17.76
CA ASN A 75 10.47 -7.52 18.64
C ASN A 75 11.78 -7.00 19.26
N GLU A 76 12.66 -6.36 18.49
CA GLU A 76 13.86 -5.68 18.99
C GLU A 76 13.48 -4.64 20.09
N ALA A 77 12.40 -3.87 19.89
CA ALA A 77 11.92 -2.91 20.89
C ALA A 77 11.29 -3.56 22.13
N LYS A 78 10.63 -4.71 21.96
CA LYS A 78 10.06 -5.48 23.08
C LYS A 78 11.16 -6.01 23.98
N GLU A 79 12.25 -6.50 23.38
CA GLU A 79 13.47 -7.00 24.03
C GLU A 79 14.34 -5.87 24.61
N GLY A 80 14.08 -4.62 24.20
CA GLY A 80 14.80 -3.44 24.67
C GLY A 80 16.09 -3.14 23.90
N GLU A 81 16.28 -3.80 22.76
CA GLU A 81 17.41 -3.60 21.84
C GLU A 81 17.21 -2.41 20.91
N LEU A 82 15.95 -2.01 20.68
CA LEU A 82 15.57 -0.81 19.93
C LEU A 82 14.93 0.24 20.87
N PRO A 83 15.44 1.49 20.90
CA PRO A 83 14.85 2.53 21.72
C PRO A 83 13.53 3.02 21.14
N ARG A 84 12.65 3.52 22.03
CA ARG A 84 11.31 4.01 21.65
C ARG A 84 11.36 5.08 20.56
N SER A 85 12.32 6.01 20.60
CA SER A 85 12.47 7.08 19.61
C SER A 85 12.70 6.54 18.20
N ASP A 86 13.46 5.46 18.08
CA ASP A 86 13.81 4.87 16.79
C ASP A 86 12.61 4.08 16.26
N LEU A 87 11.88 3.38 17.14
CA LEU A 87 10.62 2.74 16.77
C LEU A 87 9.58 3.76 16.28
N MET A 88 9.46 4.93 16.91
CA MET A 88 8.60 6.02 16.43
C MET A 88 9.00 6.49 15.03
N TYR A 89 10.31 6.66 14.78
CA TYR A 89 10.79 7.04 13.46
C TYR A 89 10.43 6.00 12.41
N ILE A 90 10.59 4.71 12.73
CA ILE A 90 10.22 3.59 11.86
C ILE A 90 8.71 3.59 11.58
N PHE A 91 7.88 3.75 12.61
CA PHE A 91 6.42 3.83 12.45
C PHE A 91 5.99 4.98 11.56
N ARG A 92 6.59 6.16 11.71
CA ARG A 92 6.32 7.29 10.82
C ARG A 92 6.67 6.96 9.37
N LYS A 93 7.81 6.32 9.13
CA LYS A 93 8.24 5.95 7.77
C LYS A 93 7.36 4.87 7.16
N ALA A 94 6.93 3.90 7.96
CA ALA A 94 5.97 2.89 7.54
C ALA A 94 4.61 3.52 7.19
N ALA A 95 4.11 4.44 8.01
CA ALA A 95 2.87 5.16 7.73
C ALA A 95 2.94 5.97 6.42
N GLU A 96 4.03 6.69 6.17
CA GLU A 96 4.27 7.40 4.90
C GLU A 96 4.25 6.44 3.69
N TYR A 97 4.80 5.22 3.85
CA TYR A 97 4.79 4.21 2.80
C TYR A 97 3.39 3.61 2.58
N ILE A 98 2.67 3.31 3.66
CA ILE A 98 1.30 2.79 3.63
C ILE A 98 0.36 3.80 2.95
N GLU A 99 0.46 5.09 3.29
CA GLU A 99 -0.33 6.14 2.67
C GLU A 99 -0.09 6.20 1.15
N ARG A 100 1.18 6.20 0.73
CA ARG A 100 1.53 6.14 -0.69
C ARG A 100 1.02 4.87 -1.38
N ALA A 101 1.06 3.72 -0.70
CA ALA A 101 0.54 2.48 -1.25
C ALA A 101 -0.99 2.58 -1.47
N LYS A 102 -1.72 3.18 -0.53
CA LYS A 102 -3.16 3.45 -0.68
C LYS A 102 -3.43 4.37 -1.88
N GLU A 103 -2.68 5.47 -2.02
CA GLU A 103 -2.82 6.37 -3.18
C GLU A 103 -2.59 5.65 -4.53
N LEU A 104 -1.62 4.73 -4.60
CA LEU A 104 -1.37 3.94 -5.81
C LEU A 104 -2.52 2.97 -6.12
N VAL A 105 -3.07 2.33 -5.09
CA VAL A 105 -4.24 1.44 -5.21
C VAL A 105 -5.48 2.20 -5.67
N GLU A 106 -5.69 3.41 -5.15
CA GLU A 106 -6.75 4.31 -5.63
C GLU A 106 -6.55 4.66 -7.11
N VAL A 107 -5.33 5.00 -7.53
CA VAL A 107 -5.06 5.29 -8.96
C VAL A 107 -5.37 4.08 -9.84
N TRP A 108 -5.07 2.86 -9.42
CA TRP A 108 -5.37 1.65 -10.21
C TRP A 108 -6.85 1.27 -10.23
N THR A 109 -7.63 1.71 -9.24
CA THR A 109 -9.08 1.44 -9.19
C THR A 109 -9.89 2.48 -9.96
N TYR A 110 -9.44 3.74 -9.98
CA TYR A 110 -10.10 4.86 -10.65
C TYR A 110 -9.63 5.15 -12.07
N ASP A 111 -8.71 4.37 -12.64
CA ASP A 111 -8.47 4.31 -14.09
C ASP A 111 -9.68 3.60 -14.76
N GLU A 112 -10.89 4.17 -14.58
CA GLU A 112 -11.92 4.08 -15.61
C GLU A 112 -11.30 4.76 -16.84
N PRO A 113 -11.28 4.08 -18.00
CA PRO A 113 -10.82 4.74 -19.21
C PRO A 113 -11.67 6.00 -19.35
N ASP A 114 -11.03 7.18 -19.39
CA ASP A 114 -11.65 8.40 -19.88
C ASP A 114 -12.48 7.97 -21.09
N GLU A 115 -13.81 8.07 -20.98
CA GLU A 115 -14.71 7.86 -22.11
C GLU A 115 -14.26 8.87 -23.16
N TYR A 116 -13.37 8.42 -24.06
CA TYR A 116 -13.03 9.11 -25.27
C TYR A 116 -14.32 9.05 -26.10
N TYR A 117 -15.23 9.98 -25.83
CA TYR A 117 -16.23 10.36 -26.81
C TYR A 117 -15.42 10.94 -27.96
N PRO A 118 -15.30 10.25 -29.12
CA PRO A 118 -14.91 10.98 -30.31
C PRO A 118 -15.99 12.05 -30.46
N GLU A 119 -15.59 13.33 -30.39
CA GLU A 119 -16.44 14.41 -30.88
C GLU A 119 -16.89 13.98 -32.28
N GLU A 120 -18.19 13.74 -32.45
CA GLU A 120 -18.75 13.59 -33.79
C GLU A 120 -18.43 14.91 -34.50
N GLU A 121 -17.50 14.85 -35.46
CA GLU A 121 -17.32 15.91 -36.43
C GLU A 121 -18.66 16.07 -37.17
N GLU A 122 -19.48 17.02 -36.72
CA GLU A 122 -20.50 17.63 -37.54
C GLU A 122 -19.80 18.44 -38.64
N GLU A 123 -19.36 17.76 -39.70
CA GLU A 123 -19.14 18.41 -41.00
C GLU A 123 -20.42 18.32 -41.84
N GLU A 124 -21.13 19.45 -41.85
CA GLU A 124 -22.06 20.04 -42.85
C GLU A 124 -23.06 19.17 -43.64
#